data_AF-Q5Q0I2-F1
#
_entry.id   AF-Q5Q0I2-F1
#
_cell.length_a   1.000
_cell.length_b   1.000
_cell.length_c   1.000
_cell.angle_alpha   90.00
_cell.angle_beta   90.00
_cell.angle_gamma   90.00
#
_symmetry.space_group_name_H-M   'P 1'
#
loop_
_entity.id
_entity.type
_entity.pdbx_description
1 polymer ?
#
loop_
_entity_poly.entity_id
_entity_poly.type
_entity_poly.pdbx_seq_one_letter_code
_entity_poly.pdbx_strand_id
1 'polypeptide(L)'
;MKNRMDCEENVGNESLVLIKQGAEARVLESTFSGRRSIVKERFSKKYRHPILDAKLTLKRLYDKGKKARGLYSSHLCCGYSASLFNT
;
A
#
# COMPACT_ATOMS: atom_id res chain seq x y z
N MET A 1 -17.66 20.85 -6.39
CA MET A 1 -16.41 20.84 -7.17
C MET A 1 -15.58 19.62 -6.78
N LYS A 2 -15.15 18.77 -7.72
CA LYS A 2 -14.20 17.68 -7.45
C LYS A 2 -12.80 18.29 -7.45
N ASN A 3 -12.18 18.41 -6.28
CA ASN A 3 -10.76 18.71 -6.18
C ASN A 3 -10.01 17.52 -6.79
N ARG A 4 -9.50 17.71 -8.00
CA ARG A 4 -8.51 16.82 -8.60
C ARG A 4 -7.18 17.20 -7.95
N MET A 5 -6.87 16.59 -6.81
CA MET A 5 -5.50 16.58 -6.33
C MET A 5 -4.75 15.60 -7.22
N ASP A 6 -4.17 16.16 -8.29
CA ASP A 6 -3.11 15.52 -9.02
C ASP A 6 -1.93 15.44 -8.06
N CYS A 7 -1.69 14.27 -7.45
CA CYS A 7 -0.41 14.01 -6.82
C CYS A 7 0.59 13.94 -7.98
N GLU A 8 1.21 15.08 -8.29
CA GLU A 8 2.32 15.17 -9.22
C GLU A 8 3.32 14.07 -8.86
N GLU A 9 3.62 13.24 -9.86
CA GLU A 9 4.63 12.20 -9.81
C GLU A 9 5.99 12.90 -9.74
N ASN A 10 6.29 13.50 -8.60
CA ASN A 10 7.64 13.94 -8.27
C ASN A 10 8.43 12.65 -8.07
N VAL A 11 8.86 12.05 -9.18
CA VAL A 11 10.03 11.17 -9.26
C VAL A 11 11.26 12.05 -9.03
N GLY A 12 11.24 12.84 -7.94
CA GLY A 12 12.47 13.29 -7.33
C GLY A 12 13.18 12.02 -6.93
N ASN A 13 14.47 11.95 -7.22
CA ASN A 13 15.33 10.82 -6.86
C ASN A 13 15.52 10.74 -5.33
N GLU A 14 14.45 10.85 -4.54
CA GLU A 14 14.46 10.45 -3.15
C GLU A 14 14.80 8.96 -3.15
N SER A 15 15.97 8.66 -2.59
CA SER A 15 16.54 7.32 -2.55
C SER A 15 15.55 6.37 -1.88
N LEU A 16 14.75 5.68 -2.69
CA LEU A 16 13.85 4.64 -2.20
C LEU A 16 14.72 3.43 -1.89
N VAL A 17 15.04 3.26 -0.61
CA VAL A 17 15.85 2.12 -0.16
C VAL A 17 14.93 0.92 -0.01
N LEU A 18 15.17 -0.12 -0.80
CA LEU A 18 14.45 -1.39 -0.65
C LEU A 18 14.83 -2.03 0.68
N ILE A 19 13.86 -2.13 1.60
CA ILE A 19 14.06 -2.78 2.89
C ILE A 19 13.89 -4.29 2.73
N LYS A 20 12.75 -4.70 2.16
CA LYS A 20 12.36 -6.11 2.00
C LYS A 20 11.51 -6.31 0.75
N GLN A 21 11.72 -7.46 0.11
CA GLN A 21 10.90 -7.94 -0.99
C GLN A 21 10.00 -9.07 -0.50
N GLY A 22 8.69 -8.90 -0.61
CA GLY A 22 7.72 -9.98 -0.42
C GLY A 22 7.21 -10.51 -1.75
N ALA A 23 6.49 -11.63 -1.73
CA ALA A 23 5.82 -12.15 -2.93
C ALA A 23 4.70 -11.22 -3.43
N GLU A 24 4.01 -10.53 -2.51
CA GLU A 24 2.89 -9.66 -2.86
C GLU A 24 3.26 -8.18 -3.08
N ALA A 25 4.35 -7.70 -2.48
CA ALA A 25 4.69 -6.28 -2.45
C ALA A 25 6.16 -6.03 -2.07
N ARG A 26 6.70 -4.90 -2.53
CA ARG A 26 7.98 -4.33 -2.10
C ARG A 26 7.76 -3.38 -0.95
N VAL A 27 8.63 -3.42 0.05
CA VAL A 27 8.64 -2.48 1.17
C VAL A 27 9.86 -1.57 1.02
N LEU A 28 9.61 -0.29 0.79
CA LEU A 28 10.62 0.74 0.55
C LEU A 28 10.64 1.73 1.72
N GLU A 29 11.83 2.16 2.11
CA GLU A 29 12.03 3.31 3.00
C GLU A 29 12.06 4.59 2.17
N SER A 30 11.39 5.62 2.65
CA SER A 30 11.28 6.94 2.01
C SER A 30 11.12 8.03 3.07
N THR A 31 11.24 9.29 2.69
CA THR A 31 11.02 10.43 3.58
C THR A 31 9.85 11.28 3.10
N PHE A 32 8.64 10.97 3.56
CA PHE A 32 7.45 11.73 3.22
C PHE A 32 7.18 12.86 4.23
N SER A 33 7.01 14.09 3.75
CA SER A 33 6.69 15.27 4.58
C SER A 33 7.67 15.48 5.75
N GLY A 34 8.97 15.29 5.50
CA GLY A 34 10.03 15.43 6.51
C GLY A 34 10.06 14.32 7.57
N ARG A 35 9.25 13.28 7.43
CA ARG A 35 9.20 12.13 8.34
C ARG A 35 9.59 10.86 7.60
N ARG A 36 10.29 9.95 8.29
CA ARG A 36 10.54 8.61 7.75
C ARG A 36 9.22 7.89 7.55
N SER A 37 9.00 7.41 6.34
CA SER A 37 7.78 6.73 5.91
C SER A 37 8.12 5.44 5.19
N ILE A 38 7.25 4.45 5.36
CA ILE A 38 7.36 3.16 4.70
C ILE A 38 6.36 3.12 3.54
N VAL A 39 6.88 3.03 2.32
CA VAL A 39 6.08 2.87 1.11
C VAL A 39 5.98 1.39 0.81
N LYS A 40 4.75 0.93 0.55
CA LYS A 40 4.48 -0.47 0.16
C LYS A 40 3.97 -0.50 -1.27
N GLU A 41 4.85 -0.86 -2.19
CA GLU A 41 4.53 -1.00 -3.60
C GLU A 41 3.94 -2.41 -3.83
N ARG A 42 2.66 -2.50 -4.20
CA ARG A 42 2.00 -3.78 -4.47
C ARG A 42 2.16 -4.14 -5.93
N PHE A 43 2.54 -5.37 -6.24
CA PHE A 43 2.62 -5.81 -7.62
C PHE A 43 1.23 -5.84 -8.29
N SER A 44 1.13 -5.20 -9.45
CA SER A 44 -0.06 -5.33 -10.30
C SER A 44 -0.10 -6.76 -10.85
N LYS A 45 -1.27 -7.39 -10.79
CA LYS A 45 -1.45 -8.75 -11.29
C LYS A 45 -2.04 -8.67 -12.70
N LYS A 46 -1.35 -9.26 -13.69
CA LYS A 46 -1.71 -9.16 -15.12
C LYS A 46 -3.14 -9.57 -15.46
N TYR A 47 -3.75 -10.43 -14.65
CA TYR A 47 -5.13 -10.89 -14.85
C TYR A 47 -6.20 -9.86 -14.49
N ARG A 48 -5.85 -8.72 -13.90
CA ARG A 48 -6.81 -7.74 -13.39
C ARG A 48 -7.08 -6.65 -14.41
N HIS A 49 -8.34 -6.37 -14.66
CA HIS A 49 -8.73 -5.20 -15.44
C HIS A 49 -8.28 -3.91 -14.74
N PRO A 50 -7.70 -2.93 -15.47
CA PRO A 50 -7.09 -1.74 -14.89
C PRO A 50 -8.10 -0.89 -14.11
N ILE A 51 -9.32 -0.76 -14.61
CA ILE A 51 -10.40 0.01 -13.97
C ILE A 51 -10.81 -0.60 -12.62
N LEU A 52 -10.90 -1.94 -12.56
CA LEU A 52 -11.26 -2.63 -11.33
C LEU A 52 -10.13 -2.55 -10.30
N ASP A 53 -8.88 -2.67 -10.71
CA ASP A 53 -7.74 -2.58 -9.80
C ASP A 53 -7.59 -1.18 -9.21
N ALA A 54 -7.82 -0.12 -9.99
CA ALA A 54 -7.88 1.25 -9.50
C ALA A 54 -8.96 1.43 -8.41
N LYS A 55 -10.18 0.90 -8.64
CA LYS A 55 -11.27 0.92 -7.64
C LYS A 55 -10.90 0.16 -6.37
N LEU A 56 -10.25 -1.00 -6.50
CA LEU A 56 -9.79 -1.81 -5.35
C LEU A 56 -8.72 -1.09 -4.55
N THR A 57 -7.77 -0.43 -5.21
CA THR A 57 -6.70 0.32 -4.56
C THR A 57 -7.26 1.52 -3.80
N LEU A 58 -8.18 2.28 -4.39
CA LEU A 58 -8.88 3.37 -3.71
C LEU A 58 -9.64 2.90 -2.48
N LYS A 59 -10.41 1.80 -2.60
CA LYS A 59 -11.14 1.22 -1.46
C LYS A 59 -10.20 0.83 -0.32
N ARG A 60 -9.07 0.19 -0.63
CA ARG A 60 -8.07 -0.19 0.38
C ARG A 60 -7.41 1.00 1.06
N LEU A 61 -7.09 2.05 0.31
CA LEU A 61 -6.53 3.28 0.88
C LEU A 61 -7.53 3.95 1.82
N TYR A 62 -8.81 4.01 1.43
CA TYR A 62 -9.89 4.53 2.26
C TYR A 62 -10.05 3.71 3.55
N ASP A 63 -10.16 2.38 3.44
CA ASP A 63 -10.35 1.49 4.59
C ASP A 63 -9.18 1.54 5.58
N LYS A 64 -7.94 1.54 5.05
CA LYS A 64 -6.73 1.67 5.88
C LYS A 64 -6.62 3.06 6.50
N GLY A 65 -6.93 4.12 5.75
CA GLY A 65 -6.90 5.49 6.23
C GLY A 65 -7.92 5.74 7.35
N LYS A 66 -9.10 5.11 7.26
CA LYS A 66 -10.10 5.14 8.34
C LYS A 66 -9.61 4.38 9.57
N LYS A 67 -9.03 3.18 9.39
CA LYS A 67 -8.43 2.39 10.49
C LYS A 67 -7.26 3.09 11.17
N ALA A 68 -6.45 3.86 10.43
CA ALA A 68 -5.33 4.60 11.01
C ALA A 68 -5.76 5.68 12.02
N ARG A 69 -6.98 6.21 11.90
CA ARG A 69 -7.56 7.13 12.90
C ARG A 69 -8.23 6.39 14.06
N GLY A 70 -8.74 5.18 13.81
CA GLY A 70 -9.45 4.36 14.79
C GLY A 70 -8.56 3.26 15.38
N LEU A 71 -7.66 3.64 16.28
CA LEU A 71 -7.33 2.75 17.40
C LEU A 71 -8.67 2.31 18.06
N TYR A 72 -8.73 1.08 18.59
CA TYR A 72 -9.90 0.46 19.25
C TYR A 72 -10.98 -0.14 18.33
N SER A 73 -10.65 -1.21 17.62
CA SER A 73 -11.61 -2.31 17.48
C SER A 73 -10.83 -3.62 17.50
N SER A 74 -10.59 -4.08 18.72
CA SER A 74 -10.34 -5.48 19.04
C SER A 74 -11.29 -6.39 18.23
N HIS A 75 -10.81 -7.56 17.84
CA HIS A 75 -11.57 -8.62 17.15
C HIS A 75 -11.74 -8.45 15.65
N LEU A 76 -10.63 -8.41 14.91
CA LEU A 76 -10.54 -9.10 13.62
C LEU A 76 -9.17 -9.78 13.58
N CYS A 77 -9.04 -10.77 14.46
CA CYS A 77 -8.07 -11.85 14.35
C CYS A 77 -8.48 -12.64 13.10
N CYS A 78 -7.92 -12.30 11.94
CA CYS A 78 -7.95 -13.16 10.78
C CYS A 78 -6.54 -13.70 10.61
N GLY A 79 -6.24 -14.71 11.44
CA GLY A 79 -5.17 -15.64 11.15
C GLY A 79 -5.52 -16.35 9.85
N TYR A 80 -4.70 -16.14 8.83
CA TYR A 80 -4.57 -17.09 7.74
C TYR A 80 -3.10 -17.48 7.73
N SER A 81 -2.87 -18.68 8.24
CA SER A 81 -1.61 -19.41 8.21
C SER A 81 -0.98 -19.30 6.82
N ALA A 82 0.11 -18.55 6.73
CA ALA A 82 1.00 -18.55 5.58
C ALA A 82 1.85 -19.83 5.62
N SER A 83 1.19 -20.98 5.44
CA SER A 83 1.82 -22.27 5.30
C SER A 83 1.34 -22.86 3.98
N LEU A 84 1.85 -22.35 2.85
CA LEU A 84 1.86 -23.05 1.56
C LEU A 84 2.68 -22.24 0.55
N PHE A 85 4.02 -22.29 0.66
CA PHE A 85 4.94 -22.34 -0.48
C PHE A 85 6.37 -22.57 0.06
N ASN A 86 6.59 -23.75 0.63
CA ASN A 86 7.91 -24.37 0.60
C ASN A 86 7.89 -25.27 -0.65
N THR A 87 8.50 -24.79 -1.72
CA THR A 87 9.06 -25.58 -2.83
C THR A 87 10.10 -24.70 -3.48
#